data_AF-A0A7X7LTF4-F1
#
_entry.id   AF-A0A7X7LTF4-F1
#
_cell.length_a   1.000
_cell.length_b   1.000
_cell.length_c   1.000
_cell.angle_alpha   90.00
_cell.angle_beta   90.00
_cell.angle_gamma   90.00
#
_symmetry.space_group_name_H-M   'P 1'
#
loop_
_entity.id
_entity.type
_entity.pdbx_description
1 polymer ?
#
loop_
_entity_poly.entity_id
_entity_poly.type
_entity_poly.pdbx_seq_one_letter_code
_entity_poly.pdbx_strand_id
1 'polypeptide(L)' 'MKLITFAVPAYNSQAYLAQCLDSLIVGGEEVEVIVINDGSTDNTETIARQYETQYPG' A
#
# COMPACT_ATOMS: atom_id res chain seq x y z
N MET A 1 -10.56 5.63 -14.90
CA MET A 1 -10.29 6.86 -14.13
C MET A 1 -10.52 6.50 -12.67
N LYS A 2 -9.58 6.80 -11.78
CA LYS A 2 -9.68 6.48 -10.36
C LYS A 2 -10.60 7.50 -9.68
N LEU A 3 -11.45 7.04 -8.76
CA LEU A 3 -12.38 7.86 -7.99
C LEU A 3 -11.68 8.48 -6.77
N ILE A 4 -10.78 7.71 -6.14
CA ILE A 4 -10.03 8.13 -4.96
C ILE A 4 -8.62 7.57 -4.98
N THR A 5 -7.66 8.39 -4.52
CA THR A 5 -6.27 7.98 -4.29
C THR A 5 -5.97 8.05 -2.80
N PHE A 6 -5.54 6.95 -2.21
CA PHE A 6 -5.03 6.90 -0.84
C PHE A 6 -3.50 7.01 -0.86
N ALA A 7 -2.97 8.09 -0.28
CA ALA A 7 -1.53 8.21 -0.02
C ALA A 7 -1.21 7.65 1.38
N VAL A 8 -0.37 6.61 1.44
CA VAL A 8 -0.03 5.89 2.67
C VAL A 8 1.47 6.07 2.95
N PRO A 9 1.87 7.07 3.75
CA PRO A 9 3.24 7.17 4.24
C PRO A 9 3.52 6.04 5.24
N ALA A 10 4.65 5.35 5.06
CA ALA A 10 5.04 4.20 5.87
C ALA A 10 6.53 4.27 6.24
N TYR A 11 6.82 4.16 7.53
CA TYR A 11 8.17 4.03 8.09
C TYR A 11 8.14 2.97 9.20
N ASN A 12 8.86 1.88 8.99
CA ASN A 12 8.91 0.73 9.90
C ASN A 12 7.51 0.23 10.31
N SER A 13 6.66 0.03 9.31
CA SER A 13 5.25 -0.32 9.41
C SER A 13 4.94 -1.80 9.18
N GLN A 14 5.93 -2.70 9.24
CA GLN A 14 5.73 -4.11 8.87
C GLN A 14 4.61 -4.82 9.64
N ALA A 15 4.32 -4.39 10.87
CA ALA A 15 3.33 -5.02 11.73
C ALA A 15 1.87 -4.71 11.31
N TYR A 16 1.63 -3.67 10.51
CA TYR A 16 0.28 -3.18 10.21
C TYR A 16 0.06 -2.74 8.76
N LEU A 17 1.10 -2.62 7.94
CA LEU A 17 0.95 -2.18 6.55
C LEU A 17 0.01 -3.09 5.75
N ALA A 18 0.15 -4.42 5.87
CA ALA A 18 -0.72 -5.37 5.15
C ALA A 18 -2.21 -5.17 5.49
N GLN A 19 -2.53 -5.12 6.79
CA GLN A 19 -3.90 -4.87 7.24
C GLN A 19 -4.46 -3.52 6.74
N CYS A 20 -3.61 -2.48 6.70
CA CYS A 20 -4.00 -1.19 6.13
C CYS A 20 -4.36 -1.33 4.65
N LEU A 21 -3.47 -1.94 3.86
CA LEU A 21 -3.68 -2.11 2.42
C LEU A 21 -4.92 -2.98 2.11
N ASP A 22 -5.11 -4.09 2.83
CA ASP A 22 -6.29 -4.96 2.71
C ASP A 22 -7.60 -4.18 2.90
N SER A 23 -7.62 -3.20 3.80
CA SER A 23 -8.81 -2.36 4.03
C SER A 23 -9.10 -1.35 2.92
N LEU A 24 -8.07 -0.94 2.16
CA LEU A 24 -8.19 0.08 1.11
C LEU A 24 -8.54 -0.54 -0.25
N ILE A 25 -7.99 -1.72 -0.56
CA ILE A 25 -8.17 -2.38 -1.87
C ILE A 25 -9.60 -2.89 -2.11
N VAL A 26 -10.47 -2.90 -1.09
CA VAL A 26 -11.89 -3.29 -1.22
C VAL A 26 -12.64 -2.43 -2.24
N GLY A 27 -12.20 -1.18 -2.47
CA GLY A 27 -12.78 -0.31 -3.50
C GLY A 27 -12.40 -0.67 -4.95
N GLY A 28 -11.57 -1.68 -5.18
CA GLY A 28 -11.31 -2.25 -6.50
C GLY A 28 -10.73 -1.26 -7.51
N GLU A 29 -11.21 -1.31 -8.76
CA GLU A 29 -10.67 -0.49 -9.85
C GLU A 29 -10.89 1.02 -9.67
N GLU A 30 -11.83 1.43 -8.83
CA GLU A 30 -12.10 2.83 -8.51
C GLU A 30 -11.05 3.45 -7.58
N VAL A 31 -10.20 2.62 -6.96
CA VAL A 31 -9.20 3.05 -5.98
C VAL A 31 -7.78 2.98 -6.57
N GLU A 32 -6.97 3.96 -6.20
CA GLU A 32 -5.52 3.94 -6.32
C GLU A 32 -4.91 4.03 -4.91
N VAL A 33 -3.87 3.24 -4.65
CA VAL A 33 -3.11 3.30 -3.39
C VAL A 33 -1.65 3.57 -3.73
N ILE A 34 -1.11 4.64 -3.15
CA ILE A 34 0.30 5.01 -3.28
C ILE A 34 0.94 4.82 -1.91
N VAL A 35 1.84 3.84 -1.80
CA VAL A 35 2.63 3.63 -0.59
C VAL A 35 3.93 4.42 -0.70
N ILE A 36 4.15 5.35 0.23
CA ILE A 36 5.38 6.12 0.33
C ILE A 36 6.24 5.49 1.43
N ASN A 37 7.21 4.68 1.04
CA ASN A 37 8.20 4.14 1.97
C ASN A 37 9.23 5.23 2.32
N ASP A 38 9.21 5.73 3.55
CA ASP A 38 10.08 6.82 4.04
C ASP A 38 11.43 6.29 4.56
N GLY A 39 12.05 5.36 3.82
CA GLY A 39 13.34 4.77 4.20
C GLY A 39 13.27 3.74 5.33
N SER A 40 12.21 2.92 5.37
CA SER A 40 12.08 1.83 6.34
C SER A 40 13.28 0.88 6.29
N THR A 41 13.67 0.36 7.46
CA THR A 41 14.74 -0.64 7.62
C THR A 41 14.23 -2.03 7.98
N ASP A 42 12.91 -2.17 8.09
CA ASP A 42 12.20 -3.42 8.35
C ASP A 42 11.55 -3.97 7.05
N ASN A 43 10.62 -4.92 7.16
CA ASN A 43 10.00 -5.55 5.98
C ASN A 43 8.91 -4.70 5.29
N THR A 44 8.75 -3.43 5.63
CA THR A 44 7.72 -2.54 5.06
C THR A 44 7.79 -2.48 3.53
N GLU A 45 8.99 -2.32 2.96
CA GLU A 45 9.16 -2.26 1.50
C GLU A 45 8.74 -3.58 0.84
N THR A 46 9.18 -4.71 1.40
CA THR A 46 8.84 -6.04 0.87
C THR A 46 7.33 -6.24 0.83
N ILE A 47 6.62 -5.85 1.89
CA ILE A 47 5.16 -5.91 1.94
C ILE A 47 4.55 -5.01 0.85
N ALA A 48 4.97 -3.75 0.73
CA ALA A 48 4.44 -2.84 -0.29
C ALA A 48 4.62 -3.40 -1.72
N ARG A 49 5.78 -3.98 -2.03
CA ARG A 49 6.06 -4.61 -3.35
C ARG A 49 5.21 -5.84 -3.63
N GLN A 50 4.85 -6.62 -2.61
CA GLN A 50 3.94 -7.76 -2.78
C GLN A 50 2.55 -7.29 -3.23
N TYR A 51 2.04 -6.20 -2.67
CA TYR A 51 0.76 -5.61 -3.09
C TYR A 51 0.85 -5.01 -4.50
N GLU A 52 1.93 -4.29 -4.83
CA GLU A 52 2.16 -3.77 -6.19
C GLU A 52 2.16 -4.90 -7.26
N THR A 53 2.72 -6.07 -6.91
CA THR A 53 2.72 -7.24 -7.82
C THR A 53 1.34 -7.87 -7.97
N GLN A 54 0.55 -7.93 -6.89
CA GLN A 54 -0.80 -8.50 -6.90
C GLN A 54 -1.84 -7.56 -7.55
N TYR A 55 -1.63 -6.25 -7.42
CA TYR A 55 -2.51 -5.19 -7.89
C TYR A 55 -1.69 -4.19 -8.73
N PRO A 56 -1.27 -4.58 -9.95
CA PRO A 56 -0.53 -3.67 -10.81
C PRO A 56 -1.40 -2.48 -11.23
N GLY A 57 -0.76 -1.30 -11.37
CA GLY A 57 -1.39 -0.05 -11.81
C GLY A 57 -1.87 -0.06 -13.25
#